data_AF-X1KXE8-F1
#
_entry.id   AF-X1KXE8-F1
#
_cell.length_a   1.000
_cell.length_b   1.000
_cell.length_c   1.000
_cell.angle_alpha   90.00
_cell.angle_beta   90.00
_cell.angle_gamma   90.00
#
_symmetry.space_group_name_H-M   'P 1'
#
loop_
_entity.id
_entity.type
_entity.pdbx_description
1 polymer ?
#
loop_
_entity_poly.entity_id
_entity_poly.type
_entity_poly.pdbx_seq_one_letter_code
_entity_poly.pdbx_strand_id
1 'polypeptide(L)'
;MTEKIDINVGVATIEDAQGILNALKQNLIEIRDVDEISKKQRKELEEDGFLRKEVDIEYYKILIEDPNTEIYVAKKNTGTIIGFASIHRKKYDIVKVRDVIGNLSFENERTKDLLLNEEIEFA
;
A
#
# COMPACT_ATOMS: atom_id res chain seq x y z
N MET A 1 -23.51 25.41 10.65
CA MET A 1 -24.22 24.16 10.32
C MET A 1 -23.19 23.19 9.81
N THR A 2 -22.93 22.09 10.51
CA THR A 2 -22.02 21.06 10.02
C THR A 2 -22.79 20.25 8.97
N GLU A 3 -22.46 20.43 7.69
CA GLU A 3 -22.98 19.54 6.65
C GLU A 3 -22.61 18.11 7.01
N LYS A 4 -23.61 17.24 7.12
CA LYS A 4 -23.41 15.82 7.40
C LYS A 4 -22.81 15.21 6.13
N ILE A 5 -21.49 15.08 6.10
CA ILE A 5 -20.80 14.49 4.95
C ILE A 5 -21.09 12.99 4.98
N ASP A 6 -21.98 12.54 4.10
CA ASP A 6 -22.17 11.12 3.84
C ASP A 6 -20.95 10.60 3.07
N ILE A 7 -20.18 9.75 3.73
CA ILE A 7 -18.96 9.15 3.18
C ILE A 7 -19.18 7.64 3.20
N ASN A 8 -19.07 7.03 2.02
CA ASN A 8 -19.06 5.58 1.86
C ASN A 8 -17.62 5.11 1.73
N VAL A 9 -17.23 4.13 2.55
CA VAL A 9 -15.92 3.48 2.48
C VAL A 9 -16.10 2.10 1.87
N GLY A 10 -15.26 1.77 0.89
CA GLY A 10 -15.28 0.47 0.22
C GLY A 10 -13.93 0.09 -0.33
N VAL A 11 -13.79 -1.17 -0.73
CA VAL A 11 -12.61 -1.68 -1.44
C VAL A 11 -12.53 -1.00 -2.81
N ALA A 12 -11.34 -0.54 -3.18
CA ALA A 12 -11.09 0.11 -4.44
C ALA A 12 -11.23 -0.87 -5.60
N THR A 13 -11.80 -0.40 -6.70
CA THR A 13 -11.80 -1.11 -7.98
C THR A 13 -10.88 -0.40 -8.97
N ILE A 14 -10.56 -1.00 -10.11
CA ILE A 14 -9.67 -0.42 -11.12
C ILE A 14 -10.16 0.97 -11.58
N GLU A 15 -11.48 1.17 -11.64
CA GLU A 15 -12.11 2.44 -12.00
C GLU A 15 -11.78 3.57 -11.00
N ASP A 16 -11.42 3.22 -9.76
CA ASP A 16 -11.05 4.17 -8.71
C ASP A 16 -9.60 4.68 -8.84
N ALA A 17 -8.76 4.05 -9.66
CA ALA A 17 -7.33 4.39 -9.78
C ALA A 17 -7.10 5.88 -10.10
N GLN A 18 -7.91 6.44 -11.01
CA GLN A 18 -7.81 7.86 -11.36
C GLN A 18 -8.21 8.77 -10.20
N GLY A 19 -9.25 8.39 -9.43
CA GLY A 19 -9.69 9.14 -8.28
C GLY A 19 -8.69 9.08 -7.12
N ILE A 20 -8.03 7.93 -6.92
CA ILE A 20 -6.93 7.76 -5.96
C ILE A 20 -5.75 8.66 -6.32
N LEU A 21 -5.31 8.65 -7.58
CA LEU A 21 -4.25 9.54 -8.05
C LEU A 21 -4.60 11.02 -7.83
N ASN A 22 -5.84 11.41 -8.12
CA ASN A 22 -6.30 12.78 -7.93
C ASN A 22 -6.33 13.16 -6.44
N ALA A 23 -6.82 12.27 -5.57
CA ALA A 23 -6.83 12.48 -4.11
C ALA A 23 -5.41 12.59 -3.55
N LEU A 24 -4.48 11.75 -4.03
CA LEU A 24 -3.07 11.86 -3.67
C LEU A 24 -2.50 13.21 -4.11
N LYS A 25 -2.69 13.62 -5.38
CA LYS A 25 -2.20 14.92 -5.86
C LYS A 25 -2.75 16.07 -5.02
N GLN A 26 -4.03 16.02 -4.64
CA GLN A 26 -4.63 17.01 -3.75
C GLN A 26 -3.97 17.04 -2.37
N ASN A 27 -3.61 15.89 -1.80
CA ASN A 27 -2.93 15.79 -0.51
C ASN A 27 -1.42 16.10 -0.60
N LEU A 28 -0.78 15.87 -1.75
CA LEU A 28 0.63 16.20 -2.01
C LEU A 28 0.86 17.71 -2.15
N ILE A 29 -0.19 18.49 -2.44
CA ILE A 29 -0.12 19.95 -2.59
C ILE A 29 0.27 20.68 -1.29
N GLU A 30 0.36 19.99 -0.15
CA GLU A 30 0.85 20.55 1.11
C GLU A 30 2.37 20.45 1.34
N ILE A 31 3.18 20.14 0.34
CA ILE A 31 4.63 20.45 0.38
C ILE A 31 4.92 21.63 -0.55
N ARG A 32 4.35 22.80 -0.24
CA ARG A 32 4.61 24.04 -1.00
C ARG A 32 6.07 24.49 -0.92
N ASP A 33 6.81 23.97 0.05
CA ASP A 33 8.15 24.46 0.38
C ASP A 33 9.22 23.36 0.24
N VAL A 34 9.06 22.39 -0.68
CA VAL A 34 10.10 21.36 -0.94
C VAL A 34 11.48 22.02 -1.09
N ASP A 35 11.53 23.16 -1.80
CA ASP A 35 12.74 23.96 -2.04
C ASP A 35 13.32 24.64 -0.79
N GLU A 36 12.53 24.80 0.27
CA GLU A 36 12.97 25.31 1.56
C GLU A 36 13.41 24.18 2.53
N ILE A 37 13.09 22.91 2.21
CA ILE A 37 13.51 21.75 3.00
C ILE A 37 14.99 21.44 2.73
N SER A 38 15.79 21.36 3.80
CA SER A 38 17.20 21.01 3.73
C SER A 38 17.42 19.60 3.15
N LYS A 39 18.57 19.36 2.49
CA LYS A 39 18.89 18.04 1.92
C LYS A 39 18.80 16.88 2.93
N LYS A 40 19.15 17.14 4.20
CA LYS A 40 19.08 16.13 5.26
C LYS A 40 17.63 15.76 5.57
N GLN A 41 16.77 16.76 5.75
CA GLN A 41 15.34 16.55 6.00
C GLN A 41 14.63 15.93 4.80
N ARG A 42 15.01 16.29 3.56
CA ARG A 42 14.47 15.61 2.36
C ARG A 42 14.78 14.11 2.39
N LYS A 43 16.01 13.73 2.73
CA LYS A 43 16.39 12.31 2.82
C LYS A 43 15.60 11.58 3.90
N GLU A 44 15.40 12.20 5.07
CA GLU A 44 14.57 11.64 6.16
C GLU A 44 13.11 11.47 5.71
N LEU A 45 12.53 12.48 5.04
CA LEU A 45 11.17 12.41 4.52
C LEU A 45 11.01 11.39 3.37
N GLU A 46 12.03 11.18 2.55
CA GLU A 46 12.05 10.12 1.54
C GLU A 46 12.12 8.73 2.20
N GLU A 47 12.99 8.55 3.21
CA GLU A 47 13.14 7.29 3.97
C GLU A 47 11.86 6.92 4.73
N ASP A 48 11.19 7.91 5.33
CA ASP A 48 9.92 7.76 6.05
C ASP A 48 8.70 7.71 5.11
N GLY A 49 8.91 7.89 3.79
CA GLY A 49 7.88 7.74 2.76
C GLY A 49 6.90 8.91 2.62
N PHE A 50 7.22 10.07 3.22
CA PHE A 50 6.50 11.34 3.09
C PHE A 50 6.82 12.06 1.77
N LEU A 51 8.04 11.90 1.24
CA LEU A 51 8.41 12.30 -0.11
C LEU A 51 8.39 11.07 -1.01
N ARG A 52 7.42 11.02 -1.93
CA ARG A 52 7.33 9.96 -2.94
C ARG A 52 7.54 10.55 -4.33
N LYS A 53 8.25 9.79 -5.18
CA LYS A 53 8.32 10.08 -6.62
C LYS A 53 6.91 10.08 -7.18
N GLU A 54 6.58 11.06 -8.03
CA GLU A 54 5.31 11.05 -8.74
C GLU A 54 5.20 9.76 -9.55
N VAL A 55 4.09 9.03 -9.32
CA VAL A 55 3.75 7.80 -10.01
C VAL A 55 2.53 8.07 -10.89
N ASP A 56 2.44 7.34 -12.00
CA ASP A 56 1.31 7.44 -12.90
C ASP A 56 0.10 6.64 -12.40
N ILE A 57 -1.00 6.70 -13.15
CA ILE A 57 -2.21 5.93 -12.85
C ILE A 57 -1.96 4.42 -12.89
N GLU A 58 -0.99 3.96 -13.70
CA GLU A 58 -0.75 2.54 -13.91
C GLU A 58 -0.21 1.88 -12.65
N TYR A 59 0.63 2.59 -11.89
CA TYR A 59 1.03 2.17 -10.54
C TYR A 59 -0.17 1.81 -9.65
N TYR A 60 -1.20 2.66 -9.64
CA TYR A 60 -2.38 2.42 -8.80
C TYR A 60 -3.24 1.27 -9.29
N LYS A 61 -3.34 1.06 -10.61
CA LYS A 61 -4.04 -0.12 -11.14
C LYS A 61 -3.34 -1.41 -10.71
N ILE A 62 -2.01 -1.47 -10.90
CA ILE A 62 -1.20 -2.60 -10.47
C ILE A 62 -1.37 -2.85 -8.96
N LEU A 63 -1.43 -1.77 -8.17
CA LEU A 63 -1.57 -1.88 -6.73
C LEU A 63 -2.96 -2.37 -6.28
N ILE A 64 -4.03 -2.02 -7.01
CA ILE A 64 -5.39 -2.50 -6.77
C ILE A 64 -5.52 -3.98 -7.13
N GLU A 65 -4.82 -4.42 -8.17
CA GLU A 65 -4.84 -5.81 -8.64
C GLU A 65 -3.90 -6.73 -7.84
N ASP A 66 -2.98 -6.18 -7.04
CA ASP A 66 -2.07 -6.99 -6.21
C ASP A 66 -2.87 -7.76 -5.14
N PRO A 67 -2.88 -9.10 -5.17
CA PRO A 67 -3.63 -9.91 -4.20
C PRO A 67 -3.12 -9.74 -2.75
N ASN A 68 -1.97 -9.11 -2.55
CA ASN A 68 -1.37 -8.86 -1.25
C ASN A 68 -1.62 -7.43 -0.75
N THR A 69 -2.28 -6.60 -1.54
CA THR A 69 -2.58 -5.22 -1.17
C THR A 69 -4.09 -5.01 -1.22
N GLU A 70 -4.67 -4.60 -0.10
CA GLU A 70 -6.06 -4.12 -0.07
C GLU A 70 -6.07 -2.60 -0.03
N ILE A 71 -6.76 -1.98 -0.98
CA ILE A 71 -6.94 -0.53 -0.99
C ILE A 71 -8.39 -0.21 -0.65
N TYR A 72 -8.58 0.68 0.33
CA TYR A 72 -9.87 1.21 0.72
C TYR A 72 -9.97 2.66 0.29
N VAL A 73 -11.11 3.04 -0.28
CA VAL A 73 -11.39 4.40 -0.77
C VAL A 73 -12.59 4.98 -0.04
N ALA A 74 -12.46 6.23 0.40
CA ALA A 74 -13.55 7.02 0.94
C ALA A 74 -14.17 7.86 -0.18
N LYS A 75 -15.44 7.62 -0.48
CA LYS A 75 -16.20 8.29 -1.54
C LYS A 75 -17.32 9.13 -0.96
N LYS A 76 -17.49 10.33 -1.50
CA LYS A 76 -18.75 11.09 -1.36
C LYS A 76 -19.86 10.41 -2.16
N ASN A 77 -21.12 10.73 -1.86
CA ASN A 77 -22.28 10.27 -2.65
C ASN A 77 -22.20 10.63 -4.15
N THR A 78 -21.39 11.63 -4.52
CA THR A 78 -21.10 12.01 -5.91
C THR A 78 -20.12 11.07 -6.62
N GLY A 79 -19.58 10.06 -5.93
CA GLY A 79 -18.52 9.18 -6.42
C GLY A 79 -17.12 9.78 -6.32
N THR A 80 -16.99 11.02 -5.84
CA THR A 80 -15.67 11.67 -5.65
C THR A 80 -14.90 11.01 -4.52
N ILE A 81 -13.70 10.51 -4.83
CA ILE A 81 -12.75 9.99 -3.84
C ILE A 81 -12.11 11.17 -3.10
N ILE A 82 -12.20 11.14 -1.77
CA ILE A 82 -11.65 12.18 -0.88
C ILE A 82 -10.45 11.69 -0.06
N GLY A 83 -10.18 10.39 -0.10
CA GLY A 83 -9.08 9.76 0.60
C GLY A 83 -9.03 8.28 0.31
N PHE A 84 -7.87 7.69 0.56
CA PHE A 84 -7.67 6.26 0.43
C PHE A 84 -6.65 5.78 1.45
N ALA A 85 -6.68 4.50 1.76
CA ALA A 85 -5.70 3.82 2.59
C ALA A 85 -5.34 2.49 1.92
N SER A 86 -4.05 2.14 1.92
CA SER A 86 -3.58 0.83 1.45
C SER A 86 -3.07 0.01 2.62
N ILE A 87 -3.50 -1.25 2.68
CA ILE A 87 -3.03 -2.25 3.64
C ILE A 87 -2.24 -3.28 2.84
N HIS A 88 -0.93 -3.34 3.10
CA HIS A 88 -0.05 -4.31 2.45
C HIS A 88 0.15 -5.50 3.38
N ARG A 89 -0.32 -6.68 2.95
CA ARG A 89 -0.04 -7.95 3.62
C ARG A 89 1.46 -8.22 3.49
N LYS A 90 2.15 -8.35 4.63
CA LYS A 90 3.62 -8.50 4.67
C LYS A 90 4.07 -9.85 4.10
N LYS A 91 4.29 -9.94 2.78
CA LYS A 91 4.99 -11.08 2.15
C LYS A 91 6.44 -11.21 2.62
N TYR A 92 7.12 -10.10 2.90
CA TYR A 92 8.55 -10.09 3.24
C TYR A 92 8.89 -10.76 4.58
N ASP A 93 7.97 -10.80 5.55
CA ASP A 93 8.21 -11.53 6.81
C ASP A 93 8.11 -13.04 6.60
N ILE A 94 7.25 -13.53 5.68
CA ILE A 94 7.14 -14.96 5.36
C ILE A 94 8.36 -15.45 4.55
N VAL A 95 8.81 -14.68 3.54
CA VAL A 95 10.00 -15.07 2.75
C VAL A 95 11.25 -15.13 3.62
N LYS A 96 11.47 -14.16 4.52
CA LYS A 96 12.60 -14.22 5.47
C LYS A 96 12.49 -15.39 6.43
N VAL A 97 11.30 -15.69 6.93
CA VAL A 97 11.08 -16.86 7.79
C VAL A 97 11.36 -18.14 7.01
N ARG A 98 10.92 -18.25 5.76
CA ARG A 98 11.20 -19.39 4.86
C ARG A 98 12.66 -19.53 4.52
N ASP A 99 13.38 -18.45 4.22
CA ASP A 99 14.82 -18.48 3.95
C ASP A 99 15.62 -18.90 5.20
N VAL A 100 15.24 -18.40 6.38
CA VAL A 100 15.86 -18.82 7.65
C VAL A 100 15.55 -20.28 7.95
N ILE A 101 14.30 -20.71 7.76
CA ILE A 101 13.84 -22.09 7.93
C ILE A 101 14.60 -23.00 6.94
N GLY A 102 14.68 -22.65 5.65
CA GLY A 102 15.33 -23.46 4.61
C GLY A 102 16.82 -23.74 4.85
N ASN A 103 17.48 -22.90 5.66
CA ASN A 103 18.87 -23.10 6.09
C ASN A 103 19.01 -23.97 7.36
N LEU A 104 17.91 -24.37 8.00
CA LEU A 104 17.90 -25.30 9.14
C LEU A 104 17.79 -26.74 8.63
N SER A 105 18.44 -27.68 9.32
CA SER A 105 18.30 -29.10 9.02
C SER A 105 16.93 -29.62 9.45
N PHE A 106 16.13 -30.12 8.51
CA PHE A 106 14.86 -30.80 8.80
C PHE A 106 15.04 -32.30 8.75
N GLU A 107 14.66 -32.99 9.83
CA GLU A 107 14.57 -34.45 9.85
C GLU A 107 13.26 -34.96 9.24
N ASN A 108 12.26 -34.08 9.08
CA ASN A 108 10.91 -34.43 8.60
C ASN A 108 10.56 -33.64 7.33
N GLU A 109 10.51 -34.34 6.19
CA GLU A 109 10.18 -33.77 4.88
C GLU A 109 8.78 -33.16 4.81
N ARG A 110 7.80 -33.68 5.58
CA ARG A 110 6.45 -33.11 5.61
C ARG A 110 6.41 -31.73 6.28
N THR A 111 7.18 -31.57 7.36
CA THR A 111 7.29 -30.28 8.06
C THR A 111 8.02 -29.25 7.20
N LYS A 112 9.06 -29.69 6.47
CA LYS A 112 9.80 -28.86 5.51
C LYS A 112 8.90 -28.37 4.38
N ASP A 113 8.09 -29.25 3.79
CA ASP A 113 7.15 -28.90 2.73
C ASP A 113 6.08 -27.91 3.22
N LEU A 114 5.47 -28.16 4.38
CA LEU A 114 4.51 -27.23 5.00
C LEU A 114 5.08 -25.83 5.23
N LEU A 115 6.35 -25.72 5.61
CA LEU A 115 6.95 -24.44 5.97
C LEU A 115 7.50 -23.68 4.75
N LEU A 116 8.05 -24.39 3.75
CA LEU A 116 8.78 -23.80 2.62
C LEU A 116 7.95 -23.69 1.34
N ASN A 117 6.88 -24.46 1.19
CA ASN A 117 6.08 -24.46 -0.03
C ASN A 117 5.32 -23.12 -0.18
N GLU A 118 5.59 -22.42 -1.28
CA GLU A 118 5.05 -21.09 -1.55
C GLU A 118 3.55 -21.08 -1.84
N GLU A 119 2.99 -22.23 -2.21
CA GLU A 119 1.56 -22.42 -2.51
C GLU A 119 0.72 -22.72 -1.26
N ILE A 120 1.35 -23.00 -0.12
CA ILE A 120 0.65 -23.26 1.14
C ILE A 120 0.42 -21.93 1.88
N GLU A 121 -0.83 -21.49 1.95
CA GLU A 121 -1.25 -20.39 2.81
C GLU A 121 -1.29 -20.86 4.27
N PHE A 122 -0.60 -20.14 5.17
CA PHE A 122 -0.73 -20.36 6.60
C PHE A 122 -2.08 -19.82 7.06
N ALA A 123 -2.96 -20.73 7.47
CA ALA A 123 -4.27 -20.43 8.06
C ALA A 123 -4.16 -19.72 9.42
#